data_AF-A0A963YX01-F1
#
_entry.id   AF-A0A963YX01-F1
#
_cell.length_a   1.000
_cell.length_b   1.000
_cell.length_c   1.000
_cell.angle_alpha   90.00
_cell.angle_beta   90.00
_cell.angle_gamma   90.00
#
_symmetry.space_group_name_H-M   'P 1'
#
loop_
_entity.id
_entity.type
_entity.pdbx_description
1 polymer ?
#
loop_
_entity_poly.entity_id
_entity_poly.type
_entity_poly.pdbx_seq_one_letter_code
_entity_poly.pdbx_strand_id
1 'polypeptide(L)'
;MRVGGVKAAFEGSLLFIVAAAVSWLPVVVLLALGLLPGGIWPGLLWLVLFGILFTGGHRFVPARFKKGWFSLAGLFGSSQAPSTHGTAHFSEVEDASRGNHLTPTAPADAFSLGWLRGTGNLADGRFRQHGHILTCAPTGAGKGIGAVIPNLLDYPGSAFVLDFKGENYAVTARARRE
;
A
#
# COMPACT_ATOMS: atom_id res chain seq x y z
N MET A 1 11.10 -8.11 3.00
CA MET A 1 11.07 -7.20 4.16
C MET A 1 11.61 -5.84 3.75
N ARG A 2 10.79 -4.77 3.82
CA ARG A 2 11.20 -3.40 3.45
C ARG A 2 12.04 -2.79 4.58
N VAL A 3 13.31 -2.49 4.30
CA VAL A 3 14.26 -1.85 5.23
C VAL A 3 13.74 -0.51 5.78
N GLY A 4 12.83 0.16 5.07
CA GLY A 4 12.21 1.42 5.51
C GLY A 4 11.26 1.31 6.71
N GLY A 5 10.71 0.12 7.01
CA GLY A 5 9.77 -0.05 8.13
C GLY A 5 10.44 -0.01 9.50
N VAL A 6 11.64 -0.58 9.62
CA VAL A 6 12.38 -0.67 10.88
C VAL A 6 12.86 0.71 11.34
N LYS A 7 13.37 1.53 10.41
CA LYS A 7 13.84 2.88 10.72
C LYS A 7 12.69 3.78 11.21
N ALA A 8 11.53 3.72 10.56
CA ALA A 8 10.36 4.49 10.95
C ALA A 8 9.80 4.07 12.33
N ALA A 9 9.80 2.77 12.62
CA ALA A 9 9.38 2.25 13.92
C ALA A 9 10.34 2.68 15.06
N PHE A 10 11.65 2.67 14.79
CA PHE A 10 12.66 3.11 15.74
C PHE A 10 12.56 4.62 16.03
N GLU A 11 12.44 5.44 14.99
CA GLU A 11 12.27 6.90 15.12
C GLU A 11 10.99 7.27 15.88
N GLY A 12 9.88 6.57 15.61
CA GLY A 12 8.62 6.77 16.35
C GLY A 12 8.73 6.40 17.83
N SER A 13 9.45 5.32 18.15
CA SER A 13 9.65 4.86 19.53
C SER A 13 10.53 5.82 20.34
N LEU A 14 11.59 6.36 19.73
CA LEU A 14 12.48 7.31 20.39
C LEU A 14 11.77 8.64 20.70
N LEU A 15 10.98 9.16 19.77
CA LEU A 15 10.20 10.38 19.97
C LEU A 15 9.17 10.22 21.09
N PHE A 16 8.56 9.04 21.22
CA PHE A 16 7.61 8.76 22.31
C PHE A 16 8.27 8.78 23.68
N ILE A 17 9.41 8.10 23.83
CA ILE A 17 10.15 8.05 25.10
C ILE A 17 10.58 9.45 25.52
N VAL A 18 11.11 10.24 24.58
CA VAL A 18 11.52 11.63 24.83
C VAL A 18 10.32 12.50 25.20
N ALA A 19 9.19 12.39 24.48
CA ALA A 19 7.98 13.17 24.77
C ALA A 19 7.37 12.83 26.14
N ALA A 20 7.36 11.55 26.53
CA ALA A 20 6.90 11.11 27.85
C ALA A 20 7.80 11.59 28.99
N ALA A 21 9.12 11.63 28.78
CA ALA A 21 10.06 12.18 29.75
C ALA A 21 9.92 13.70 29.88
N VAL A 22 9.80 14.42 28.76
CA VAL A 22 9.66 15.89 28.74
C VAL A 22 8.32 16.33 29.34
N SER A 23 7.25 15.55 29.17
CA SER A 23 5.94 15.88 29.75
C SER A 23 5.90 15.78 31.29
N TRP A 24 6.92 15.18 31.92
CA TRP A 24 7.06 15.15 33.38
C TRP A 24 7.58 16.49 33.97
N LEU A 25 8.25 17.31 33.16
CA LEU A 25 8.88 18.56 33.63
C LEU A 25 7.90 19.55 34.29
N PRO A 26 6.70 19.84 33.74
CA PRO A 26 5.76 20.75 34.38
C PRO A 26 5.27 20.25 35.75
N VAL A 27 5.14 18.93 35.91
CA VAL A 27 4.69 18.30 37.15
C VAL A 27 5.76 18.42 38.24
N VAL A 28 7.04 18.24 37.89
CA VAL A 28 8.17 18.45 38.81
C VAL A 28 8.26 19.90 39.25
N VAL A 29 8.09 20.85 38.31
CA VAL A 29 8.12 22.28 38.62
C VAL A 29 6.99 22.67 39.58
N LEU A 30 5.76 22.21 39.33
CA LEU A 30 4.61 22.49 40.21
C LEU A 30 4.79 21.87 41.60
N LEU A 31 5.37 20.67 41.69
CA LEU A 31 5.70 20.03 42.96
C LEU A 31 6.79 20.82 43.72
N ALA A 32 7.84 21.25 43.02
CA ALA A 32 8.93 22.03 43.61
C ALA A 32 8.48 23.41 44.12
N LEU A 33 7.46 24.00 43.49
CA LEU A 33 6.84 25.25 43.93
C LEU A 33 5.82 25.06 45.07
N GLY A 34 5.60 23.82 45.54
CA GLY A 34 4.61 23.52 46.57
C GLY A 34 3.15 23.70 46.13
N LEU A 35 2.92 23.82 44.81
CA LEU A 35 1.59 24.02 44.21
C LEU A 35 0.81 22.72 44.05
N LEU A 36 1.45 21.57 44.29
CA LEU A 36 0.83 20.25 44.26
C LEU A 36 1.05 19.51 45.59
N PRO A 37 0.01 18.88 46.15
CA PRO A 37 0.17 17.99 47.29
C PRO A 37 1.05 16.79 46.90
N GLY A 38 1.85 16.31 47.85
CA GLY A 38 2.67 15.11 47.68
C GLY A 38 1.83 13.82 47.55
N GLY A 39 2.52 12.70 47.34
CA GLY A 39 1.87 11.39 47.19
C GLY A 39 1.48 11.10 45.74
N ILE A 40 0.25 10.62 45.51
CA ILE A 40 -0.19 10.13 44.20
C ILE A 40 -0.60 11.23 43.20
N TRP A 41 -0.85 12.44 43.69
CA TRP A 41 -1.43 13.55 42.92
C TRP A 41 -0.57 14.02 41.73
N PRO A 42 0.77 14.14 41.84
CA PRO A 42 1.62 14.48 40.69
C PRO A 42 1.55 13.43 39.57
N GLY A 43 1.48 12.14 39.94
CA GLY A 43 1.35 11.05 38.98
C GLY A 43 0.02 11.06 38.22
N LEU A 44 -1.09 11.30 38.93
CA LEU A 44 -2.41 11.43 38.30
C LEU A 44 -2.50 12.64 37.36
N LEU A 45 -1.96 13.78 37.78
CA LEU A 45 -1.90 14.97 36.94
C LEU A 45 -1.08 14.72 35.67
N TRP A 46 0.07 14.05 35.80
CA TRP A 46 0.88 13.68 34.65
C TRP A 46 0.15 12.77 33.68
N LEU A 47 -0.56 11.74 34.17
CA LEU A 47 -1.33 10.83 33.32
C LEU A 47 -2.40 11.57 32.52
N VAL A 48 -3.08 12.54 33.13
CA VAL A 48 -4.08 13.39 32.45
C VAL A 48 -3.42 14.29 31.41
N LEU A 49 -2.34 15.00 31.77
CA LEU A 49 -1.61 15.87 30.84
C LEU A 49 -1.01 15.09 29.67
N PHE A 50 -0.43 13.92 29.95
CA PHE A 50 0.11 13.02 28.95
C PHE A 50 -0.99 12.46 28.05
N GLY A 51 -2.14 12.08 28.60
CA GLY A 51 -3.31 11.64 27.82
C GLY A 51 -3.84 12.73 26.89
N ILE A 52 -3.92 13.98 27.36
CA ILE A 52 -4.34 15.14 26.54
C ILE A 52 -3.31 15.41 25.44
N LEU A 53 -2.01 15.36 25.76
CA LEU A 53 -0.94 15.53 24.78
C LEU A 53 -0.89 14.38 23.78
N PHE A 54 -1.18 13.15 24.20
CA PHE A 54 -1.18 11.98 23.33
C PHE A 54 -2.35 12.01 22.34
N THR A 55 -3.54 12.39 22.80
CA THR A 55 -4.75 12.49 21.97
C THR A 55 -4.77 13.76 21.11
N GLY A 56 -4.33 14.92 21.64
CA GLY A 56 -4.39 16.22 20.97
C GLY A 56 -3.07 16.74 20.35
N GLY A 57 -1.92 16.24 20.80
CA GLY A 57 -0.59 16.73 20.42
C GLY A 57 -0.22 16.50 18.95
N HIS A 58 -0.89 15.56 18.27
CA HIS A 58 -0.75 15.33 16.84
C HIS A 58 -0.99 16.60 15.97
N ARG A 59 -1.72 17.58 16.52
CA ARG A 59 -1.98 18.87 15.88
C ARG A 59 -0.77 19.79 15.84
N PHE A 60 0.17 19.62 16.77
CA PHE A 60 1.36 20.47 16.93
C PHE A 60 2.64 19.81 16.39
N VAL A 61 2.57 18.53 15.99
CA VAL A 61 3.68 17.82 15.38
C VAL A 61 3.86 18.26 13.91
N PRO A 62 5.08 18.69 13.49
CA PRO A 62 5.36 19.05 12.10
C PRO A 62 5.02 17.90 11.14
N ALA A 63 4.52 18.21 9.94
CA ALA A 63 4.02 17.23 8.97
C ALA A 63 4.98 16.05 8.69
N ARG A 64 6.29 16.32 8.69
CA ARG A 64 7.38 15.34 8.54
C ARG A 64 7.44 14.25 9.63
N PHE A 65 6.86 14.48 10.82
CA PHE A 65 6.86 13.53 11.94
C PHE A 65 5.49 12.90 12.22
N LYS A 66 4.40 13.36 11.56
CA LYS A 66 3.05 12.81 11.75
C LYS A 66 2.97 11.32 11.41
N LYS A 67 3.72 10.86 10.40
CA LYS A 67 3.80 9.43 10.01
C LYS A 67 4.31 8.52 11.14
N GLY A 68 5.28 8.99 11.93
CA GLY A 68 5.82 8.28 13.09
C GLY A 68 4.84 8.29 14.27
N TRP A 69 4.17 9.43 14.51
CA TRP A 69 3.15 9.58 15.55
C TRP A 69 1.98 8.59 15.37
N PHE A 70 1.49 8.40 14.14
CA PHE A 70 0.44 7.43 13.83
C PHE A 70 0.92 5.97 13.83
N SER A 71 2.22 5.71 13.61
CA SER A 71 2.77 4.35 13.74
C SER A 71 2.72 3.84 15.18
N LEU A 72 2.80 4.75 16.17
CA LEU A 72 2.68 4.38 17.58
C LEU A 72 1.23 4.17 18.03
N ALA A 73 0.27 4.92 17.47
CA ALA A 73 -1.16 4.62 17.63
C ALA A 73 -1.54 3.29 16.95
N GLY A 74 -0.87 2.95 15.85
CA GLY A 74 -1.00 1.66 15.15
C GLY A 74 -0.41 0.47 15.92
N LEU A 75 0.54 0.66 16.85
CA LEU A 75 1.00 -0.41 17.75
C LEU A 75 -0.10 -0.92 18.68
N PHE A 76 -1.11 -0.10 18.95
CA PHE A 76 -2.29 -0.43 19.75
C PHE A 76 -3.58 -0.45 18.90
N GLY A 77 -3.48 -0.29 17.58
CA GLY A 77 -4.60 -0.01 16.67
C GLY A 77 -4.83 -1.13 15.65
N SER A 78 -5.98 -1.79 15.82
CA SER A 78 -6.61 -2.82 14.98
C SER A 78 -5.67 -3.87 14.36
N SER A 79 -5.53 -5.01 15.05
CA SER A 79 -5.48 -6.28 14.33
C SER A 79 -6.67 -6.30 13.37
N GLN A 80 -6.43 -6.38 12.05
CA GLN A 80 -7.54 -6.59 11.11
C GLN A 80 -8.34 -7.79 11.60
N ALA A 81 -9.66 -7.61 11.75
CA ALA A 81 -10.52 -8.72 12.12
C ALA A 81 -10.28 -9.85 11.11
N PRO A 82 -10.08 -11.11 11.56
CA PRO A 82 -9.83 -12.20 10.64
C PRO A 82 -11.02 -12.32 9.68
N SER A 83 -10.77 -12.05 8.41
CA SER A 83 -11.78 -12.25 7.37
C SER A 83 -11.80 -13.72 6.97
N THR A 84 -12.96 -14.21 6.53
CA THR A 84 -13.13 -15.59 6.03
C THR A 84 -12.17 -15.93 4.89
N HIS A 85 -11.63 -14.93 4.19
CA HIS A 85 -10.73 -15.09 3.04
C HIS A 85 -9.35 -14.44 3.25
N GLY A 86 -8.97 -14.15 4.49
CA GLY A 86 -7.69 -13.52 4.82
C GLY A 86 -7.58 -12.10 4.24
N THR A 87 -6.53 -11.85 3.45
CA THR A 87 -6.27 -10.54 2.83
C THR A 87 -6.85 -10.39 1.42
N ALA A 88 -7.60 -11.40 0.93
CA ALA A 88 -8.21 -11.34 -0.39
C ALA A 88 -9.29 -10.25 -0.45
N HIS A 89 -9.20 -9.37 -1.43
CA HIS A 89 -10.17 -8.32 -1.71
C HIS A 89 -10.12 -7.96 -3.20
N PHE A 90 -11.14 -7.24 -3.69
CA PHE A 90 -11.10 -6.68 -5.03
C PHE A 90 -10.03 -5.60 -5.11
N SER A 91 -9.09 -5.77 -6.03
CA SER A 91 -7.95 -4.87 -6.20
C SER A 91 -8.40 -3.47 -6.64
N GLU A 92 -7.80 -2.45 -6.04
CA GLU A 92 -7.88 -1.07 -6.51
C GLU A 92 -6.64 -0.69 -7.35
N VAL A 93 -6.67 0.51 -7.95
CA VAL A 93 -5.53 1.08 -8.70
C VAL A 93 -4.29 1.20 -7.82
N GLU A 94 -4.48 1.47 -6.53
CA GLU A 94 -3.36 1.56 -5.60
C GLU A 94 -2.69 0.20 -5.39
N ASP A 95 -3.46 -0.89 -5.26
CA ASP A 95 -2.89 -2.24 -5.10
C ASP A 95 -2.11 -2.66 -6.34
N ALA A 96 -2.65 -2.39 -7.54
CA ALA A 96 -1.97 -2.65 -8.79
C ALA A 96 -0.67 -1.83 -8.91
N SER A 97 -0.70 -0.55 -8.50
CA SER A 97 0.49 0.32 -8.49
C SER A 97 1.54 -0.19 -7.49
N ARG A 98 1.13 -0.59 -6.28
CA ARG A 98 2.02 -1.16 -5.25
C ARG A 98 2.66 -2.47 -5.68
N GLY A 99 1.96 -3.25 -6.49
CA GLY A 99 2.43 -4.50 -7.08
C GLY A 99 3.27 -4.35 -8.36
N ASN A 100 3.53 -3.12 -8.81
CA ASN A 100 4.20 -2.84 -10.08
C ASN A 100 3.48 -3.45 -11.30
N HIS A 101 2.14 -3.41 -11.30
CA HIS A 101 1.30 -3.93 -12.38
C HIS A 101 0.83 -2.85 -13.36
N LEU A 102 1.18 -1.58 -13.12
CA LEU A 102 0.80 -0.44 -13.97
C LEU A 102 2.05 0.31 -14.46
N THR A 103 1.95 0.91 -15.64
CA THR A 103 3.01 1.73 -16.23
C THR A 103 3.31 2.96 -15.34
N PRO A 104 4.59 3.40 -15.20
CA PRO A 104 5.78 2.93 -15.91
C PRO A 104 6.52 1.77 -15.23
N THR A 105 6.05 1.26 -14.09
CA THR A 105 6.75 0.21 -13.35
C THR A 105 6.40 -1.20 -13.81
N ALA A 106 5.27 -1.37 -14.51
CA ALA A 106 4.90 -2.62 -15.14
C ALA A 106 5.97 -3.12 -16.11
N PRO A 107 6.32 -4.42 -16.08
CA PRO A 107 7.23 -4.98 -17.07
C PRO A 107 6.63 -4.92 -18.48
N ALA A 108 7.47 -4.60 -19.47
CA ALA A 108 7.04 -4.48 -20.86
C ALA A 108 6.62 -5.84 -21.46
N ASP A 109 7.27 -6.93 -21.05
CA ASP A 109 7.03 -8.30 -21.49
C ASP A 109 5.95 -9.03 -20.68
N ALA A 110 5.31 -8.35 -19.73
CA ALA A 110 4.18 -8.88 -18.98
C ALA A 110 2.92 -9.01 -19.85
N PHE A 111 2.10 -10.01 -19.56
CA PHE A 111 0.79 -10.15 -20.18
C PHE A 111 -0.17 -9.07 -19.66
N SER A 112 -0.89 -8.44 -20.59
CA SER A 112 -2.02 -7.55 -20.29
C SER A 112 -3.27 -8.37 -20.01
N LEU A 113 -3.83 -8.25 -18.81
CA LEU A 113 -5.03 -8.98 -18.37
C LEU A 113 -6.31 -8.16 -18.50
N GLY A 114 -6.21 -6.88 -18.86
CA GLY A 114 -7.35 -6.01 -19.06
C GLY A 114 -7.08 -4.59 -18.61
N TRP A 115 -8.11 -3.76 -18.67
CA TRP A 115 -8.04 -2.36 -18.26
C TRP A 115 -8.54 -2.21 -16.83
N LEU A 116 -7.75 -1.56 -15.97
CA LEU A 116 -8.18 -1.29 -14.61
C LEU A 116 -8.97 0.02 -14.57
N ARG A 117 -10.17 0.01 -13.95
CA ARG A 117 -10.97 1.23 -13.80
C ARG A 117 -10.26 2.20 -12.85
N GLY A 118 -10.38 3.51 -13.12
CA GLY A 118 -9.75 4.54 -12.30
C GLY A 118 -8.30 4.87 -12.68
N THR A 119 -7.78 4.31 -13.77
CA THR A 119 -6.42 4.62 -14.27
C THR A 119 -6.32 5.98 -14.99
N GLY A 120 -7.46 6.60 -15.34
CA GLY A 120 -7.57 8.00 -15.78
C GLY A 120 -6.43 8.47 -16.69
N ASN A 121 -5.53 9.29 -16.13
CA ASN A 121 -4.45 9.97 -16.86
C ASN A 121 -3.19 9.10 -17.11
N LEU A 122 -3.22 7.81 -16.78
CA LEU A 122 -2.12 6.90 -17.10
C LEU A 122 -2.01 6.72 -18.61
N ALA A 123 -0.79 6.83 -19.15
CA ALA A 123 -0.51 6.61 -20.57
C ALA A 123 -0.87 5.17 -21.01
N ASP A 124 -0.75 4.21 -20.09
CA ASP A 124 -1.24 2.85 -20.27
C ASP A 124 -1.89 2.39 -18.95
N GLY A 125 -3.22 2.20 -19.00
CA GLY A 125 -4.05 1.78 -17.87
C GLY A 125 -4.27 0.27 -17.79
N ARG A 126 -3.54 -0.53 -18.58
CA ARG A 126 -3.65 -1.98 -18.58
C ARG A 126 -2.96 -2.58 -17.36
N PHE A 127 -3.65 -3.53 -16.72
CA PHE A 127 -3.05 -4.35 -15.67
C PHE A 127 -2.15 -5.40 -16.30
N ARG A 128 -0.86 -5.37 -15.96
CA ARG A 128 0.15 -6.26 -16.52
C ARG A 128 0.77 -7.15 -15.45
N GLN A 129 0.89 -8.45 -15.74
CA GLN A 129 1.45 -9.40 -14.79
C GLN A 129 2.22 -10.55 -15.48
N HIS A 130 3.28 -11.02 -14.80
CA HIS A 130 4.03 -12.21 -15.19
C HIS A 130 3.41 -13.47 -14.61
N GLY A 131 3.55 -14.58 -15.32
CA GLY A 131 3.15 -15.90 -14.85
C GLY A 131 2.29 -16.64 -15.88
N HIS A 132 1.69 -17.74 -15.43
CA HIS A 132 0.75 -18.51 -16.25
C HIS A 132 -0.66 -17.95 -16.11
N ILE A 133 -1.38 -17.89 -17.23
CA ILE A 133 -2.73 -17.31 -17.29
C ILE A 133 -3.70 -18.36 -17.80
N LEU A 134 -4.83 -18.46 -17.10
CA LEU A 134 -5.98 -19.24 -17.53
C LEU A 134 -7.13 -18.28 -17.84
N THR A 135 -7.57 -18.27 -19.11
CA THR A 135 -8.74 -17.49 -19.54
C THR A 135 -9.93 -18.42 -19.72
N CYS A 136 -10.93 -18.30 -18.85
CA CYS A 136 -12.20 -19.02 -18.95
C CYS A 136 -13.27 -18.10 -19.56
N ALA A 137 -13.73 -18.42 -20.76
CA ALA A 137 -14.77 -17.64 -21.45
C ALA A 137 -15.61 -18.54 -22.38
N PRO A 138 -16.94 -18.35 -22.45
CA PRO A 138 -17.79 -19.11 -23.35
C PRO A 138 -17.53 -18.76 -24.82
N THR A 139 -18.07 -19.57 -25.74
CA THR A 139 -17.99 -19.30 -27.18
C THR A 139 -18.60 -17.95 -27.51
N GLY A 140 -17.91 -17.14 -28.32
CA GLY A 140 -18.37 -15.81 -28.70
C GLY A 140 -18.08 -14.69 -27.69
N ALA A 141 -17.58 -14.99 -26.48
CA ALA A 141 -17.26 -13.95 -25.48
C ALA A 141 -15.96 -13.17 -25.77
N GLY A 142 -15.33 -13.40 -26.92
CA GLY A 142 -14.19 -12.59 -27.37
C GLY A 142 -12.84 -12.96 -26.76
N LYS A 143 -12.61 -14.17 -26.22
CA LYS A 143 -11.29 -14.58 -25.70
C LYS A 143 -10.12 -14.38 -26.67
N GLY A 144 -10.38 -14.52 -27.97
CA GLY A 144 -9.40 -14.23 -29.03
C GLY A 144 -9.06 -12.75 -29.08
N ILE A 145 -10.07 -11.90 -29.30
CA ILE A 145 -9.91 -10.46 -29.52
C ILE A 145 -9.53 -9.71 -28.24
N GLY A 146 -10.03 -10.13 -27.08
CA GLY A 146 -9.84 -9.42 -25.80
C GLY A 146 -8.65 -9.91 -24.97
N ALA A 147 -8.12 -11.10 -25.24
CA ALA A 147 -6.98 -11.65 -24.48
C ALA A 147 -5.85 -12.14 -25.37
N VAL A 148 -6.12 -13.02 -26.36
CA VAL A 148 -5.05 -13.65 -27.14
C VAL A 148 -4.38 -12.66 -28.11
N ILE A 149 -5.13 -12.04 -29.01
CA ILE A 149 -4.61 -11.16 -30.06
C ILE A 149 -3.84 -9.96 -29.47
N PRO A 150 -4.37 -9.20 -28.48
CA PRO A 150 -3.63 -8.07 -27.91
C PRO A 150 -2.30 -8.49 -27.30
N ASN A 151 -2.26 -9.62 -26.59
CA ASN A 151 -1.02 -10.11 -25.99
C ASN A 151 -0.03 -10.64 -27.05
N LEU A 152 -0.50 -11.24 -28.14
CA LEU A 152 0.38 -11.60 -29.26
C LEU A 152 0.94 -10.38 -30.00
N LEU A 153 0.23 -9.25 -30.03
CA LEU A 153 0.75 -8.03 -30.63
C LEU A 153 1.72 -7.29 -29.70
N ASP A 154 1.44 -7.30 -28.39
CA ASP A 154 2.24 -6.60 -27.38
C ASP A 154 3.51 -7.36 -26.96
N TYR A 155 3.47 -8.70 -26.92
CA TYR A 155 4.56 -9.48 -26.34
C TYR A 155 5.79 -9.47 -27.24
N PRO A 156 6.94 -8.92 -26.78
CA PRO A 156 8.11 -8.69 -27.62
C PRO A 156 8.93 -9.97 -27.89
N GLY A 157 8.72 -11.03 -27.10
CA GLY A 157 9.44 -12.29 -27.24
C GLY A 157 8.84 -13.23 -28.29
N SER A 158 9.49 -14.38 -28.51
CA SER A 158 8.95 -15.45 -29.37
C SER A 158 7.70 -16.09 -28.77
N ALA A 159 6.77 -16.52 -29.62
CA ALA A 159 5.53 -17.16 -29.19
C ALA A 159 5.26 -18.42 -30.03
N PHE A 160 4.88 -19.50 -29.36
CA PHE A 160 4.34 -20.70 -29.98
C PHE A 160 2.84 -20.75 -29.72
N VAL A 161 2.04 -20.80 -30.79
CA VAL A 161 0.58 -20.69 -30.71
C VAL A 161 -0.06 -21.87 -31.44
N LEU A 162 -0.89 -22.62 -30.72
CA LEU A 162 -1.75 -23.63 -31.30
C LEU A 162 -3.01 -22.96 -31.88
N ASP A 163 -3.01 -22.72 -33.18
CA ASP A 163 -4.08 -21.99 -33.88
C ASP A 163 -4.72 -22.87 -34.97
N PHE A 164 -5.65 -23.74 -34.55
CA PHE A 164 -6.33 -24.67 -35.46
C PHE A 164 -7.12 -23.99 -36.58
N LYS A 165 -7.53 -22.73 -36.38
CA LYS A 165 -8.33 -21.97 -37.36
C LYS A 165 -7.49 -21.00 -38.19
N GLY A 166 -6.28 -20.68 -37.75
CA GLY A 166 -5.42 -19.69 -38.38
C GLY A 166 -5.83 -18.22 -38.13
N GLU A 167 -6.81 -17.96 -37.27
CA GLU A 167 -7.35 -16.61 -37.01
C GLU A 167 -6.33 -15.71 -36.31
N ASN A 168 -5.57 -16.26 -35.36
CA ASN A 168 -4.56 -15.49 -34.63
C ASN A 168 -3.38 -15.17 -35.55
N TYR A 169 -2.95 -16.15 -36.35
CA TYR A 169 -1.87 -15.96 -37.32
C TYR A 169 -2.25 -14.92 -38.37
N ALA A 170 -3.46 -15.02 -38.95
CA ALA A 170 -3.94 -14.09 -39.97
C ALA A 170 -3.89 -12.62 -39.50
N VAL A 171 -4.21 -12.36 -38.24
CA VAL A 171 -4.23 -11.00 -37.67
C VAL A 171 -2.85 -10.53 -37.21
N THR A 172 -2.04 -11.40 -36.60
CA THR A 172 -0.84 -10.97 -35.87
C THR A 172 0.48 -11.21 -36.61
N ALA A 173 0.50 -12.04 -37.65
CA ALA A 173 1.75 -12.49 -38.27
C ALA A 173 2.58 -11.36 -38.89
N ARG A 174 1.95 -10.32 -39.44
CA ARG A 174 2.68 -9.16 -39.98
C ARG A 174 3.41 -8.40 -38.87
N ALA A 175 2.68 -8.01 -37.82
CA ALA A 175 3.23 -7.23 -36.71
C ALA A 175 4.35 -7.98 -35.96
N ARG A 176 4.30 -9.31 -35.92
CA ARG A 176 5.33 -10.14 -35.25
C ARG A 176 6.53 -10.49 -36.15
N ARG A 177 6.52 -10.10 -37.42
CA ARG A 177 7.65 -10.26 -38.36
C ARG A 177 8.53 -9.02 -38.47
N GLU A 178 7.95 -7.85 -38.18
CA GLU A 178 8.61 -6.54 -38.15
C GLU A 178 9.34 -6.36 -36.81
#